data_AF-A0AAU3FQ03-F1
#
_entry.id   AF-A0AAU3FQ03-F1
#
_cell.length_a   1.000
_cell.length_b   1.000
_cell.length_c   1.000
_cell.angle_alpha   90.00
_cell.angle_beta   90.00
_cell.angle_gamma   90.00
#
_symmetry.space_group_name_H-M   'P 1'
#
loop_
_entity.id
_entity.type
_entity.pdbx_description
1 polymer ?
#
loop_
_entity_poly.entity_id
_entity_poly.type
_entity_poly.pdbx_seq_one_letter_code
_entity_poly.pdbx_strand_id
1 'polypeptide(L)'
;MIAEHVRDASATAVVFGFFASSWFGWAQEAPPRSWRPVLGVGSVLSLLTLVAGGILTWRRWSEPTAFDADTSRTFGLVVGIEFGVAALGAGLLALRGRRELIPVWVALVVGVHLFPVAALLDYPLIHVVAALVTAAALAAVPVARARAVPVSAAVGIGAGGVLLAAAVSSLVIALVGY
;
A
#
# COMPACT_ATOMS: atom_id res chain seq x y z
N MET A 1 1.27 -20.16 10.53
CA MET A 1 0.82 -18.91 11.20
C MET A 1 0.44 -17.90 10.13
N ILE A 2 -0.32 -16.86 10.45
CA ILE A 2 -0.67 -15.82 9.45
C ILE A 2 0.57 -14.96 9.11
N ALA A 3 1.46 -14.72 10.07
CA ALA A 3 2.81 -14.20 9.86
C ALA A 3 3.79 -15.10 10.64
N GLU A 4 4.94 -15.43 10.07
CA GLU A 4 5.97 -16.21 10.76
C GLU A 4 6.64 -15.41 11.89
N HIS A 5 6.90 -14.12 11.62
CA HIS A 5 7.54 -13.21 12.57
C HIS A 5 6.63 -12.05 12.95
N VAL A 6 6.45 -11.84 14.26
CA VAL A 6 5.56 -10.79 14.78
C VAL A 6 6.11 -9.38 14.50
N ARG A 7 7.43 -9.23 14.48
CA ARG A 7 8.10 -7.99 14.07
C ARG A 7 7.71 -7.59 12.64
N ASP A 8 7.67 -8.54 11.72
CA ASP A 8 7.34 -8.28 10.30
C ASP A 8 5.87 -7.88 10.12
N ALA A 9 4.97 -8.44 10.92
CA ALA A 9 3.58 -7.97 10.98
C ALA A 9 3.49 -6.51 11.46
N SER A 10 4.22 -6.14 12.52
CA SER A 10 4.24 -4.75 13.00
C SER A 10 4.88 -3.78 12.00
N ALA A 11 5.95 -4.20 11.30
CA ALA A 11 6.59 -3.40 10.26
C ALA A 11 5.68 -3.24 9.03
N THR A 12 4.95 -4.29 8.65
CA THR A 12 3.94 -4.24 7.59
C THR A 12 2.84 -3.24 7.91
N ALA A 13 2.39 -3.16 9.17
CA ALA A 13 1.44 -2.14 9.62
C ALA A 13 1.96 -0.71 9.43
N VAL A 14 3.26 -0.48 9.65
CA VAL A 14 3.92 0.82 9.40
C VAL A 14 3.86 1.16 7.91
N VAL A 15 4.36 0.24 7.08
CA VAL A 15 4.51 0.45 5.64
C VAL A 15 3.14 0.67 4.99
N PHE A 16 2.16 -0.20 5.27
CA PHE A 16 0.83 -0.07 4.71
C PHE A 16 0.08 1.13 5.27
N GLY A 17 0.26 1.49 6.54
CA GLY A 17 -0.30 2.73 7.10
C GLY A 17 0.22 3.98 6.39
N PHE A 18 1.53 4.04 6.12
CA PHE A 18 2.14 5.15 5.37
C PHE A 18 1.57 5.26 3.95
N PHE A 19 1.56 4.15 3.21
CA PHE A 19 1.06 4.16 1.84
C PHE A 19 -0.45 4.37 1.76
N ALA A 20 -1.23 3.82 2.69
CA ALA A 20 -2.67 4.10 2.77
C ALA A 20 -2.95 5.60 2.94
N SER A 21 -2.23 6.27 3.83
CA SER A 21 -2.33 7.73 3.99
C SER A 21 -2.01 8.48 2.69
N SER A 22 -0.94 8.05 1.99
CA SER A 22 -0.55 8.63 0.70
C SER A 22 -1.64 8.44 -0.37
N TRP A 23 -2.24 7.26 -0.47
CA TRP A 23 -3.32 6.97 -1.43
C TRP A 23 -4.61 7.73 -1.11
N PHE A 24 -4.96 7.89 0.17
CA PHE A 24 -6.04 8.79 0.55
C PHE A 24 -5.72 10.25 0.20
N GLY A 25 -4.45 10.66 0.22
CA GLY A 25 -3.98 11.94 -0.30
C GLY A 25 -4.22 12.12 -1.79
N TRP A 26 -3.88 11.12 -2.62
CA TRP A 26 -4.23 11.11 -4.05
C TRP A 26 -5.74 11.19 -4.26
N ALA A 27 -6.51 10.54 -3.39
CA ALA A 27 -7.96 10.58 -3.47
C ALA A 27 -8.56 11.97 -3.17
N GLN A 28 -7.78 12.89 -2.59
CA GLN A 28 -8.22 14.24 -2.23
C GLN A 28 -8.05 15.29 -3.33
N GLU A 29 -7.49 14.96 -4.50
CA GLU A 29 -7.26 15.91 -5.60
C GLU A 29 -8.54 16.69 -6.00
N ALA A 30 -9.65 15.98 -6.24
CA ALA A 30 -10.97 16.57 -6.45
C ALA A 30 -12.14 15.60 -6.14
N PRO A 31 -12.22 15.06 -4.91
CA PRO A 31 -13.24 14.07 -4.56
C PRO A 31 -14.63 14.71 -4.46
N PRO A 32 -15.70 13.91 -4.67
CA PRO A 32 -17.06 14.27 -4.27
C PRO A 32 -17.10 14.77 -2.83
N ARG A 33 -17.94 15.78 -2.54
CA ARG A 33 -18.05 16.37 -1.19
C ARG A 33 -18.37 15.34 -0.11
N SER A 34 -19.18 14.34 -0.43
CA SER A 34 -19.56 13.25 0.47
C SER A 34 -18.40 12.31 0.84
N TRP A 35 -17.32 12.27 0.04
CA TRP A 35 -16.17 11.39 0.30
C TRP A 35 -15.17 12.03 1.26
N ARG A 36 -15.11 13.36 1.33
CA ARG A 36 -14.12 14.10 2.12
C ARG A 36 -14.03 13.64 3.58
N PRO A 37 -15.14 13.41 4.32
CA PRO A 37 -15.05 12.92 5.69
C PRO A 37 -14.42 11.52 5.77
N VAL A 38 -14.82 10.62 4.86
CA VAL A 38 -14.30 9.25 4.80
C VAL A 38 -12.81 9.24 4.48
N LEU A 39 -12.37 10.05 3.52
CA LEU A 39 -10.96 10.18 3.15
C LEU A 39 -10.13 10.78 4.30
N GLY A 40 -10.68 11.76 5.01
CA GLY A 40 -10.04 12.35 6.19
C GLY A 40 -9.87 11.34 7.32
N VAL A 41 -10.95 10.62 7.67
CA VAL A 41 -10.90 9.54 8.68
C VAL A 41 -9.93 8.45 8.26
N GLY A 42 -9.98 8.00 7.00
CA GLY A 42 -9.05 7.01 6.46
C GLY A 42 -7.59 7.45 6.57
N SER A 43 -7.29 8.71 6.24
CA SER A 43 -5.94 9.27 6.37
C SER A 43 -5.46 9.29 7.82
N VAL A 44 -6.30 9.73 8.76
CA VAL A 44 -5.97 9.76 10.19
C VAL A 44 -5.76 8.36 10.75
N LEU A 45 -6.66 7.42 10.46
CA LEU A 45 -6.52 6.03 10.90
C LEU A 45 -5.24 5.40 10.35
N SER A 46 -4.91 5.67 9.08
CA SER A 46 -3.68 5.18 8.46
C SER A 46 -2.43 5.67 9.20
N LEU A 47 -2.40 6.95 9.59
CA LEU A 47 -1.30 7.54 10.37
C LEU A 47 -1.24 6.99 11.80
N LEU A 48 -2.39 6.80 12.45
CA LEU A 48 -2.44 6.19 13.79
C LEU A 48 -1.94 4.74 13.76
N THR A 49 -2.33 3.95 12.75
CA THR A 49 -1.85 2.59 12.55
C THR A 49 -0.34 2.57 12.27
N LEU A 50 0.16 3.50 11.44
CA LEU A 50 1.59 3.67 11.21
C LEU A 50 2.34 3.89 12.52
N VAL A 51 1.90 4.86 13.33
CA VAL A 51 2.57 5.20 14.60
C VAL A 51 2.53 4.03 15.58
N ALA A 52 1.37 3.38 15.74
CA ALA A 52 1.22 2.24 16.62
C ALA A 52 2.10 1.06 16.18
N GLY A 53 2.10 0.73 14.88
CA GLY A 53 2.98 -0.28 14.30
C GLY A 53 4.45 0.05 14.50
N GLY A 54 4.83 1.32 14.38
CA GLY A 54 6.20 1.79 14.56
C GLY A 54 6.68 1.63 15.99
N ILE A 55 5.83 1.99 16.96
CA ILE A 55 6.11 1.77 18.39
C ILE A 55 6.29 0.28 18.69
N LEU A 56 5.44 -0.60 18.14
CA LEU A 56 5.58 -2.05 18.34
C LEU A 56 6.85 -2.59 17.68
N THR A 57 7.12 -2.19 16.43
CA THR A 57 8.33 -2.62 15.71
C THR A 57 9.59 -2.21 16.47
N TRP A 58 9.62 -0.99 17.02
CA TRP A 58 10.72 -0.49 17.84
C TRP A 58 10.91 -1.31 19.12
N ARG A 59 9.82 -1.60 19.84
CA ARG A 59 9.86 -2.43 21.05
C ARG A 59 10.32 -3.86 20.79
N ARG A 60 10.06 -4.36 19.58
CA ARG A 60 10.38 -5.73 19.13
C ARG A 60 11.59 -5.78 18.20
N TRP A 61 12.43 -4.76 18.20
CA TRP A 61 13.53 -4.66 17.24
C TRP A 61 14.53 -5.82 17.33
N SER A 62 14.68 -6.41 18.51
CA SER A 62 15.54 -7.57 18.76
C SER A 62 14.89 -8.93 18.45
N GLU A 63 13.60 -8.96 18.07
CA GLU A 63 12.92 -10.20 17.70
C GLU A 63 13.33 -10.65 16.27
N PRO A 64 13.25 -11.96 15.98
CA PRO A 64 13.48 -12.49 14.65
C PRO A 64 12.62 -11.83 13.56
N THR A 65 13.13 -11.85 12.34
CA THR A 65 12.53 -11.28 11.13
C THR A 65 12.94 -12.11 9.93
N ALA A 66 12.14 -12.10 8.87
CA ALA A 66 12.46 -12.74 7.59
C ALA A 66 13.70 -12.11 6.91
N PHE A 67 14.14 -10.94 7.37
CA PHE A 67 15.29 -10.23 6.81
C PHE A 67 16.63 -10.74 7.37
N ASP A 68 17.38 -11.42 6.51
CA ASP A 68 18.83 -11.64 6.63
C ASP A 68 19.59 -10.88 5.52
N ALA A 69 20.88 -11.16 5.33
CA ALA A 69 21.69 -10.49 4.32
C ALA A 69 21.18 -10.72 2.87
N ASP A 70 20.73 -11.94 2.56
CA ASP A 70 20.31 -12.33 1.21
C ASP A 70 18.89 -11.84 0.92
N THR A 71 17.96 -12.01 1.87
CA THR A 71 16.59 -11.50 1.77
C THR A 71 16.59 -9.97 1.71
N SER A 72 17.41 -9.28 2.51
CA SER A 72 17.52 -7.82 2.46
C SER A 72 18.02 -7.32 1.10
N ARG A 73 19.02 -7.99 0.52
CA ARG A 73 19.53 -7.65 -0.81
C ARG A 73 18.46 -7.85 -1.88
N THR A 74 17.78 -8.99 -1.83
CA THR A 74 16.73 -9.34 -2.80
C THR A 74 15.55 -8.38 -2.70
N PHE A 75 15.11 -8.06 -1.49
CA PHE A 75 14.09 -7.05 -1.23
C PHE A 75 14.49 -5.68 -1.79
N GLY A 76 15.73 -5.24 -1.55
CA GLY A 76 16.24 -3.98 -2.10
C GLY A 76 16.23 -3.94 -3.63
N LEU A 77 16.54 -5.05 -4.30
CA LEU A 77 16.44 -5.15 -5.77
C LEU A 77 14.99 -5.08 -6.24
N VAL A 78 14.09 -5.81 -5.59
CA VAL A 78 12.65 -5.83 -5.93
C VAL A 78 12.04 -4.43 -5.78
N VAL A 79 12.37 -3.72 -4.70
CA VAL A 79 11.96 -2.32 -4.48
C VAL A 79 12.63 -1.38 -5.50
N GLY A 80 13.92 -1.55 -5.79
CA GLY A 80 14.61 -0.74 -6.78
C GLY A 80 13.99 -0.85 -8.18
N ILE A 81 13.62 -2.06 -8.59
CA ILE A 81 12.90 -2.31 -9.84
C ILE A 81 11.52 -1.65 -9.83
N GLU A 82 10.76 -1.78 -8.74
CA GLU A 82 9.45 -1.14 -8.57
C GLU A 82 9.55 0.36 -8.79
N PHE A 83 10.41 1.05 -8.03
CA PHE A 83 10.57 2.50 -8.16
C PHE A 83 11.04 2.90 -9.56
N GLY A 84 11.92 2.13 -10.18
CA GLY A 84 12.37 2.36 -11.56
C GLY A 84 11.22 2.25 -12.57
N VAL A 85 10.41 1.19 -12.50
CA VAL A 85 9.27 0.96 -13.39
C VAL A 85 8.16 2.00 -13.14
N ALA A 86 7.88 2.32 -11.89
CA ALA A 86 6.91 3.35 -11.50
C ALA A 86 7.32 4.72 -12.07
N ALA A 87 8.57 5.14 -11.84
CA ALA A 87 9.09 6.42 -12.33
C ALA A 87 9.13 6.50 -13.86
N LEU A 88 9.60 5.43 -14.52
CA LEU A 88 9.67 5.39 -15.99
C LEU A 88 8.28 5.52 -16.63
N GLY A 89 7.31 4.73 -16.17
CA GLY A 89 5.95 4.80 -16.73
C GLY A 89 5.24 6.11 -16.37
N ALA A 90 5.44 6.64 -15.16
CA ALA A 90 4.93 7.96 -14.77
C ALA A 90 5.50 9.08 -15.67
N GLY A 91 6.82 9.07 -15.91
CA GLY A 91 7.48 10.01 -16.81
C GLY A 91 6.95 9.89 -18.24
N LEU A 92 6.79 8.67 -18.74
CA LEU A 92 6.26 8.42 -20.08
C LEU A 92 4.80 8.89 -20.24
N LEU A 93 3.95 8.68 -19.24
CA LEU A 93 2.58 9.19 -19.20
C LEU A 93 2.56 10.72 -19.14
N ALA A 94 3.43 11.32 -18.34
CA ALA A 94 3.55 12.77 -18.26
C ALA A 94 4.00 13.39 -19.60
N LEU A 95 4.97 12.79 -20.28
CA LEU A 95 5.45 13.24 -21.60
C LEU A 95 4.37 13.13 -22.67
N ARG A 96 3.45 12.16 -22.56
CA ARG A 96 2.31 12.01 -23.47
C ARG A 96 1.07 12.81 -23.07
N GLY A 97 1.16 13.66 -22.05
CA GLY A 97 0.04 14.47 -21.57
C GLY A 97 -1.09 13.66 -20.92
N ARG A 98 -0.80 12.44 -20.45
CA ARG A 98 -1.73 11.51 -19.78
C ARG A 98 -1.50 11.47 -18.27
N ARG A 99 -1.30 12.64 -17.64
CA ARG A 99 -0.92 12.76 -16.22
C ARG A 99 -1.97 12.18 -15.28
N GLU A 100 -3.23 12.21 -15.69
CA GLU A 100 -4.38 11.62 -15.00
C GLU A 100 -4.29 10.11 -14.81
N LEU A 101 -3.44 9.41 -15.58
CA LEU A 101 -3.22 7.96 -15.49
C LEU A 101 -2.01 7.57 -14.65
N ILE A 102 -1.17 8.52 -14.25
CA ILE A 102 -0.05 8.27 -13.33
C ILE A 102 -0.50 7.59 -12.02
N PRO A 103 -1.59 8.00 -11.35
CA PRO A 103 -2.06 7.32 -10.14
C PRO A 103 -2.28 5.82 -10.36
N VAL A 104 -2.90 5.50 -11.50
CA VAL A 104 -3.29 4.14 -11.86
C VAL A 104 -2.06 3.31 -12.19
N TRP A 105 -1.12 3.88 -12.93
CA TRP A 105 0.14 3.22 -13.25
C TRP A 105 0.92 2.88 -11.98
N VAL A 106 1.09 3.85 -11.07
CA VAL A 106 1.79 3.63 -9.81
C VAL A 106 1.06 2.57 -8.98
N ALA A 107 -0.26 2.61 -8.87
CA ALA A 107 -1.04 1.61 -8.14
C ALA A 107 -0.88 0.21 -8.73
N LEU A 108 -0.85 0.09 -10.07
CA LEU A 108 -0.63 -1.18 -10.75
C LEU A 108 0.76 -1.74 -10.47
N VAL A 109 1.80 -0.90 -10.54
CA VAL A 109 3.18 -1.29 -10.26
C VAL A 109 3.32 -1.73 -8.79
N VAL A 110 2.78 -0.96 -7.84
CA VAL A 110 2.74 -1.32 -6.42
C VAL A 110 2.01 -2.64 -6.20
N GLY A 111 0.82 -2.82 -6.79
CA GLY A 111 0.05 -4.06 -6.69
C GLY A 111 0.84 -5.28 -7.18
N VAL A 112 1.54 -5.16 -8.31
CA VAL A 112 2.39 -6.24 -8.86
C VAL A 112 3.64 -6.47 -8.00
N HIS A 113 4.27 -5.39 -7.51
CA HIS A 113 5.45 -5.46 -6.63
C HIS A 113 5.16 -6.17 -5.31
N LEU A 114 3.94 -6.09 -4.78
CA LEU A 114 3.58 -6.74 -3.53
C LEU A 114 3.61 -8.28 -3.62
N PHE A 115 3.49 -8.89 -4.80
CA PHE A 115 3.63 -10.36 -4.95
C PHE A 115 5.01 -10.90 -4.55
N PRO A 116 6.13 -10.42 -5.15
CA PRO A 116 7.45 -10.87 -4.71
C PRO A 116 7.75 -10.47 -3.26
N VAL A 117 7.27 -9.32 -2.78
CA VAL A 117 7.40 -8.96 -1.35
C VAL A 117 6.69 -9.98 -0.45
N ALA A 118 5.49 -10.40 -0.82
CA ALA A 118 4.73 -11.39 -0.06
C ALA A 118 5.46 -12.74 0.02
N ALA A 119 6.13 -13.14 -1.05
CA ALA A 119 6.94 -14.36 -1.10
C ALA A 119 8.22 -14.24 -0.26
N LEU A 120 8.89 -13.08 -0.29
CA LEU A 120 10.11 -12.84 0.51
C LEU A 120 9.85 -12.81 2.02
N LEU A 121 8.69 -12.30 2.43
CA LEU A 121 8.30 -12.18 3.84
C LEU A 121 7.57 -13.42 4.38
N ASP A 122 7.32 -14.42 3.53
CA ASP A 122 6.39 -15.54 3.77
C ASP A 122 5.10 -15.10 4.49
N TYR A 123 4.50 -14.02 3.98
CA TYR A 123 3.33 -13.40 4.61
C TYR A 123 2.12 -13.44 3.66
N PRO A 124 1.26 -14.48 3.74
CA PRO A 124 0.15 -14.69 2.80
C PRO A 124 -0.85 -13.54 2.68
N LEU A 125 -1.04 -12.74 3.75
CA LEU A 125 -1.90 -11.56 3.69
C LEU A 125 -1.47 -10.60 2.58
N ILE A 126 -0.17 -10.44 2.35
CA ILE A 126 0.36 -9.52 1.35
C ILE A 126 0.00 -9.97 -0.07
N HIS A 127 -0.14 -11.28 -0.34
CA HIS A 127 -0.64 -11.77 -1.65
C HIS A 127 -2.07 -11.30 -1.93
N VAL A 128 -2.92 -11.32 -0.89
CA VAL A 128 -4.31 -10.84 -1.00
C VAL A 128 -4.32 -9.34 -1.28
N VAL A 129 -3.50 -8.56 -0.56
CA VAL A 129 -3.35 -7.12 -0.76
C VAL A 129 -2.84 -6.82 -2.16
N ALA A 130 -1.83 -7.57 -2.64
CA ALA A 130 -1.27 -7.45 -3.99
C ALA A 130 -2.36 -7.58 -5.06
N ALA A 131 -3.18 -8.63 -4.96
CA ALA A 131 -4.30 -8.88 -5.87
C ALA A 131 -5.36 -7.77 -5.80
N LEU A 132 -5.74 -7.34 -4.60
CA LEU A 132 -6.77 -6.31 -4.41
C LEU A 132 -6.33 -4.92 -4.87
N VAL A 133 -5.07 -4.52 -4.61
CA VAL A 133 -4.51 -3.25 -5.12
C VAL A 133 -4.39 -3.29 -6.64
N THR A 134 -3.93 -4.40 -7.21
CA THR A 134 -3.90 -4.61 -8.67
C THR A 134 -5.29 -4.50 -9.28
N ALA A 135 -6.29 -5.15 -8.68
CA ALA A 135 -7.68 -5.06 -9.11
C ALA A 135 -8.22 -3.64 -9.00
N ALA A 136 -7.94 -2.92 -7.91
CA ALA A 136 -8.33 -1.52 -7.74
C ALA A 136 -7.71 -0.61 -8.83
N ALA A 137 -6.44 -0.83 -9.19
CA ALA A 137 -5.80 -0.11 -10.28
C ALA A 137 -6.48 -0.38 -11.63
N LEU A 138 -6.71 -1.65 -11.97
CA LEU A 138 -7.37 -2.02 -13.23
C LEU A 138 -8.82 -1.50 -13.31
N ALA A 139 -9.54 -1.49 -12.19
CA ALA A 139 -10.92 -1.01 -12.11
C ALA A 139 -11.03 0.53 -12.04
N ALA A 140 -9.95 1.26 -11.73
CA ALA A 140 -10.01 2.69 -11.44
C ALA A 140 -10.58 3.51 -12.61
N VAL A 141 -10.09 3.28 -13.84
CA VAL A 141 -10.55 4.03 -15.02
C VAL A 141 -12.02 3.78 -15.36
N PRO A 142 -12.51 2.53 -15.48
CA PRO A 142 -13.94 2.31 -15.75
C PRO A 142 -14.83 2.82 -14.62
N VAL A 143 -14.44 2.67 -13.35
CA VAL A 143 -15.20 3.19 -12.21
C VAL A 143 -15.24 4.72 -12.22
N ALA A 144 -14.10 5.38 -12.44
CA ALA A 144 -14.02 6.83 -12.52
C ALA A 144 -14.95 7.41 -13.60
N ARG A 145 -14.98 6.78 -14.77
CA ARG A 145 -15.89 7.16 -15.87
C ARG A 145 -17.36 6.94 -15.50
N ALA A 146 -17.70 5.76 -14.96
CA ALA A 146 -19.08 5.42 -14.61
C ALA A 146 -19.64 6.30 -13.49
N ARG A 147 -18.78 6.81 -12.59
CA ARG A 147 -19.15 7.65 -11.45
C ARG A 147 -18.87 9.13 -11.66
N ALA A 148 -18.32 9.52 -12.82
CA ALA A 148 -17.90 10.89 -13.13
C ALA A 148 -17.01 11.52 -12.04
N VAL A 149 -16.03 10.76 -11.54
CA VAL A 149 -15.04 11.21 -10.55
C VAL A 149 -13.64 11.21 -11.14
N PRO A 150 -12.68 11.95 -10.56
CA PRO A 150 -11.28 11.87 -10.98
C PRO A 150 -10.74 10.44 -10.88
N VAL A 151 -9.87 10.06 -11.81
CA VAL A 151 -9.24 8.73 -11.81
C VAL A 151 -8.37 8.53 -10.57
N SER A 152 -7.68 9.58 -10.12
CA SER A 152 -6.94 9.62 -8.86
C SER A 152 -7.82 9.36 -7.63
N ALA A 153 -9.04 9.93 -7.61
CA ALA A 153 -10.03 9.68 -6.56
C ALA A 153 -10.46 8.21 -6.52
N ALA A 154 -10.75 7.61 -7.67
CA ALA A 154 -11.17 6.21 -7.76
C ALA A 154 -10.08 5.22 -7.34
N VAL A 155 -8.85 5.37 -7.84
CA VAL A 155 -7.76 4.47 -7.45
C VAL A 155 -7.30 4.71 -6.01
N GLY A 156 -7.25 5.98 -5.58
CA GLY A 156 -6.78 6.35 -4.25
C GLY A 156 -7.67 5.81 -3.13
N ILE A 157 -9.00 5.89 -3.28
CA ILE A 157 -9.92 5.30 -2.29
C ILE A 157 -9.86 3.77 -2.29
N GLY A 158 -9.70 3.15 -3.46
CA GLY A 158 -9.58 1.70 -3.59
C GLY A 158 -8.29 1.15 -2.98
N ALA A 159 -7.14 1.64 -3.43
CA ALA A 159 -5.84 1.23 -2.91
C ALA A 159 -5.65 1.63 -1.45
N GLY A 160 -6.04 2.85 -1.07
CA GLY A 160 -5.95 3.34 0.30
C GLY A 160 -6.82 2.52 1.27
N GLY A 161 -8.04 2.15 0.87
CA GLY A 161 -8.92 1.29 1.66
C GLY A 161 -8.35 -0.11 1.88
N VAL A 162 -7.82 -0.75 0.82
CA VAL A 162 -7.18 -2.07 0.90
C VAL A 162 -5.96 -2.03 1.82
N LEU A 163 -5.09 -1.04 1.64
CA LEU A 163 -3.87 -0.90 2.42
C LEU A 163 -4.17 -0.56 3.89
N LEU A 164 -5.16 0.31 4.17
CA LEU A 164 -5.57 0.59 5.55
C LEU A 164 -6.12 -0.66 6.23
N ALA A 165 -6.99 -1.41 5.56
CA ALA A 165 -7.53 -2.66 6.11
C ALA A 165 -6.39 -3.63 6.44
N ALA A 166 -5.45 -3.82 5.52
CA ALA A 166 -4.28 -4.67 5.74
C ALA A 166 -3.34 -4.15 6.83
N ALA A 167 -3.14 -2.83 6.93
CA ALA A 167 -2.33 -2.21 7.98
C ALA A 167 -2.93 -2.48 9.36
N VAL A 168 -4.25 -2.29 9.51
CA VAL A 168 -4.97 -2.58 10.75
C VAL A 168 -4.93 -4.08 11.06
N SER A 169 -5.17 -4.95 10.06
CA SER A 169 -5.05 -6.40 10.25
C SER A 169 -3.66 -6.80 10.73
N SER A 170 -2.60 -6.27 10.11
CA SER A 170 -1.21 -6.56 10.49
C SER A 170 -0.88 -6.02 11.89
N LEU A 171 -1.42 -4.86 12.27
CA LEU A 171 -1.30 -4.31 13.62
C LEU A 171 -1.99 -5.21 14.64
N VAL A 172 -3.21 -5.67 14.36
CA VAL A 172 -3.94 -6.60 15.24
C VAL A 172 -3.20 -7.93 15.36
N ILE A 173 -2.69 -8.47 14.25
CA ILE A 173 -1.86 -9.69 14.26
C ILE A 173 -0.62 -9.48 15.12
N ALA A 174 0.04 -8.31 15.04
CA ALA A 174 1.18 -8.01 15.89
C ALA A 174 0.79 -7.90 17.38
N LEU A 175 -0.35 -7.28 17.70
CA LEU A 175 -0.81 -7.12 19.09
C LEU A 175 -1.25 -8.44 19.73
N VAL A 176 -1.86 -9.33 18.96
CA VAL A 176 -2.36 -10.64 19.40
C VAL A 176 -1.32 -11.74 19.23
N GLY A 177 -0.28 -11.50 18.43
CA GLY A 177 0.83 -12.40 18.20
C GLY A 177 1.49 -12.78 19.53
N TYR A 178 1.17 -13.99 19.96
CA TYR A 178 1.68 -14.69 21.15
C TYR A 178 3.19 -14.84 21.10
#